data_AF-A0A660NVQ3-F1
#
_entry.id   AF-A0A660NVQ3-F1
#
_cell.length_a   1.000
_cell.length_b   1.000
_cell.length_c   1.000
_cell.angle_alpha   90.00
_cell.angle_beta   90.00
_cell.angle_gamma   90.00
#
_symmetry.space_group_name_H-M   'P 1'
#
loop_
_entity.id
_entity.type
_entity.pdbx_description
1 polymer ?
#
loop_
_entity_poly.entity_id
_entity_poly.type
_entity_poly.pdbx_seq_one_letter_code
_entity_poly.pdbx_strand_id
1 'polypeptide(L)' 'MNAILEQDVEQFALRFALKDELRGKTVAVTGATGLLGACMVRCLLALNRQQSLGLRVLAVVR' A
#
# COMPACT_ATOMS: atom_id res chain seq x y z
N MET A 1 0.14 -10.82 -11.16
CA MET A 1 0.03 -9.44 -11.67
C MET A 1 1.05 -9.32 -12.81
N ASN A 2 1.13 -8.26 -13.60
CA ASN A 2 2.23 -8.23 -14.59
C ASN A 2 3.54 -7.87 -13.88
N ALA A 3 4.67 -8.26 -14.47
CA ALA A 3 5.98 -8.06 -13.84
C ALA A 3 6.32 -6.58 -13.56
N ILE A 4 5.86 -5.67 -14.44
CA ILE A 4 6.08 -4.23 -14.29
C ILE A 4 5.38 -3.71 -13.04
N LEU A 5 4.09 -4.01 -12.87
CA LEU A 5 3.32 -3.55 -11.72
C LEU A 5 3.81 -4.16 -10.40
N GLU A 6 4.28 -5.41 -10.43
CA GLU A 6 4.92 -6.01 -9.26
C GLU A 6 6.22 -5.26 -8.89
N GLN A 7 7.07 -4.95 -9.87
CA GLN A 7 8.29 -4.16 -9.66
C GLN A 7 7.97 -2.75 -9.14
N ASP A 8 6.96 -2.07 -9.69
CA ASP A 8 6.56 -0.74 -9.25
C ASP A 8 6.09 -0.73 -7.79
N VAL A 9 5.31 -1.73 -7.38
CA VAL A 9 4.84 -1.89 -6.00
C VAL A 9 6.01 -2.14 -5.04
N GLU A 10 6.96 -3.01 -5.41
CA GLU A 10 8.15 -3.27 -4.58
C GLU A 10 9.08 -2.04 -4.52
N GLN A 11 9.23 -1.28 -5.62
CA GLN A 11 9.99 -0.03 -5.63
C GLN A 11 9.35 1.06 -4.77
N PHE A 12 8.02 1.18 -4.79
CA PHE A 12 7.28 2.07 -3.90
C PHE A 12 7.59 1.73 -2.44
N ALA A 13 7.44 0.46 -2.05
CA ALA A 13 7.66 0.00 -0.68
C ALA A 13 9.10 0.25 -0.18
N LEU A 14 10.09 0.19 -1.09
CA LEU A 14 11.49 0.46 -0.77
C LEU A 14 11.78 1.96 -0.60
N ARG A 15 11.18 2.82 -1.44
CA ARG A 15 11.58 4.23 -1.61
C ARG A 15 10.63 5.25 -1.02
N PHE A 16 9.45 4.85 -0.56
CA PHE A 16 8.44 5.79 -0.07
C PHE A 16 8.96 6.58 1.14
N ALA A 17 9.21 7.87 0.93
CA ALA A 17 9.91 8.73 1.90
C ALA A 17 9.13 8.94 3.20
N LEU A 18 7.79 8.88 3.16
CA LEU A 18 6.90 9.14 4.30
C LEU A 18 6.48 7.86 5.03
N LYS A 19 7.23 6.77 4.88
CA LYS A 19 6.87 5.47 5.49
C LYS A 19 6.72 5.54 7.01
N ASP A 20 7.58 6.29 7.69
CA ASP A 20 7.57 6.36 9.15
C ASP A 20 6.35 7.14 9.67
N GLU A 21 5.82 8.07 8.87
CA GLU A 21 4.55 8.76 9.16
C GLU A 21 3.35 7.79 9.13
N LEU A 22 3.49 6.58 8.59
CA LEU A 22 2.42 5.57 8.55
C LEU A 22 2.57 4.51 9.66
N ARG A 23 3.60 4.59 10.50
CA ARG A 23 3.86 3.59 11.54
C ARG A 23 2.71 3.52 12.56
N GLY A 24 2.20 2.32 12.77
CA GLY A 24 1.08 2.03 13.68
C GLY A 24 -0.27 2.65 13.27
N LYS A 25 -0.35 3.31 12.10
CA LYS A 25 -1.59 3.97 11.66
C LYS A 25 -2.55 2.97 11.03
N THR A 26 -3.81 3.39 10.93
CA THR A 26 -4.83 2.73 10.12
C THR A 26 -5.19 3.64 8.97
N VAL A 27 -5.16 3.13 7.74
CA VAL A 27 -5.53 3.86 6.52
C VAL A 27 -6.76 3.22 5.91
N ALA A 28 -7.85 4.00 5.78
CA ALA A 28 -9.04 3.59 5.05
C ALA A 28 -8.90 4.00 3.58
N VAL A 29 -9.00 3.03 2.67
CA VAL A 29 -8.96 3.25 1.22
C VAL A 29 -10.36 3.07 0.67
N THR A 30 -10.99 4.17 0.25
CA THR A 30 -12.26 4.15 -0.48
C THR A 30 -12.04 3.83 -1.96
N GLY A 31 -13.00 3.19 -2.62
CA GLY A 31 -12.85 2.82 -4.03
C GLY A 31 -11.74 1.79 -4.26
N ALA A 32 -11.53 0.90 -3.27
CA ALA A 32 -10.43 -0.06 -3.27
C ALA A 32 -10.46 -1.09 -4.43
N THR A 33 -11.57 -1.19 -5.15
CA THR A 33 -11.72 -2.02 -6.36
C THR A 33 -11.39 -1.27 -7.66
N GLY A 34 -11.33 0.06 -7.64
CA GLY A 34 -10.92 0.86 -8.80
C GLY A 34 -9.41 0.78 -9.02
N LEU A 35 -8.96 1.21 -10.21
CA LEU A 35 -7.55 1.11 -10.61
C LEU A 35 -6.59 1.70 -9.55
N LEU A 36 -6.78 2.97 -9.19
CA LEU A 36 -5.90 3.67 -8.25
C LEU A 36 -6.07 3.17 -6.81
N GLY A 37 -7.31 2.87 -6.38
CA GLY A 37 -7.57 2.35 -5.04
C GLY A 37 -6.93 0.98 -4.82
N ALA A 38 -7.10 0.07 -5.78
CA ALA A 38 -6.47 -1.24 -5.75
C ALA A 38 -4.94 -1.16 -5.78
N CYS A 39 -4.39 -0.24 -6.60
CA CYS A 39 -2.95 0.03 -6.64
C CYS A 39 -2.43 0.53 -5.29
N MET A 40 -3.10 1.53 -4.69
CA MET A 40 -2.71 2.06 -3.37
C MET A 40 -2.76 0.99 -2.28
N VAL A 41 -3.80 0.14 -2.25
CA VAL A 41 -3.88 -0.98 -1.30
C VAL A 41 -2.67 -1.90 -1.46
N ARG A 42 -2.30 -2.28 -2.69
CA ARG A 42 -1.13 -3.13 -2.95
C ARG A 42 0.17 -2.47 -2.46
N CYS A 43 0.34 -1.19 -2.75
CA CYS A 43 1.49 -0.39 -2.30
C CYS A 43 1.59 -0.32 -0.77
N LEU A 44 0.50 -0.01 -0.06
CA LEU A 44 0.48 0.09 1.40
C LEU A 44 0.73 -1.27 2.07
N LEU A 45 0.20 -2.36 1.50
CA LEU A 45 0.44 -3.72 2.01
C LEU A 45 1.90 -4.14 1.79
N ALA A 46 2.49 -3.86 0.63
CA ALA A 46 3.89 -4.13 0.36
C ALA A 46 4.81 -3.30 1.28
N LEU A 47 4.49 -2.02 1.46
CA LEU A 47 5.20 -1.13 2.37
C LEU A 47 5.18 -1.67 3.80
N ASN A 48 4.01 -2.08 4.30
CA ASN A 48 3.89 -2.63 5.65
C ASN A 48 4.70 -3.93 5.82
N ARG A 49 4.65 -4.82 4.82
CA ARG A 49 5.39 -6.10 4.82
C ARG A 49 6.90 -5.88 4.85
N GLN A 50 7.42 -4.99 4.00
CA GLN A 50 8.87 -4.77 3.89
C GLN A 50 9.43 -3.96 5.06
N GLN A 51 8.69 -2.94 5.54
CA GLN A 51 9.21 -1.96 6.51
C GLN A 51 8.73 -2.23 7.94
N SER A 52 7.91 -3.29 8.16
CA SER A 52 7.36 -3.67 9.46
C SER A 52 6.74 -2.48 10.21
N LEU A 53 5.80 -1.78 9.57
CA LEU A 53 5.25 -0.53 10.09
C LEU A 53 4.13 -0.74 11.11
N GLY A 54 3.54 -1.93 11.19
CA GLY A 54 2.30 -2.13 11.94
C GLY A 54 1.11 -1.36 11.35
N LEU A 55 1.17 -1.03 10.06
CA LEU A 55 0.11 -0.35 9.31
C LEU A 55 -1.09 -1.29 9.10
N ARG A 56 -2.29 -0.79 9.36
CA ARG A 56 -3.55 -1.48 9.04
C ARG A 56 -4.21 -0.81 7.84
N VAL A 57 -4.61 -1.61 6.84
CA VAL A 57 -5.32 -1.10 5.65
C VAL A 57 -6.78 -1.58 5.71
N LEU A 58 -7.72 -0.64 5.69
CA LEU A 58 -9.16 -0.93 5.59
C LEU A 58 -9.62 -0.64 4.15
N ALA A 59 -9.87 -1.69 3.38
CA ALA A 59 -10.38 -1.57 2.01
C ALA A 59 -11.91 -1.43 2.04
N VAL A 60 -12.42 -0.24 1.75
CA VAL A 60 -13.86 0.03 1.71
C VAL A 60 -14.36 -0.23 0.29
N VAL A 61 -15.26 -1.20 0.16
CA VAL A 61 -15.85 -1.67 -1.10
C VAL A 61 -17.37 -1.49 -1.08
N ARG A 62 -18.01 -1.48 -2.26
CA ARG A 62 -19.48 -1.50 -2.43
C ARG A 62 -19.90 -2.86 -2.95
#